data_AF-A0A8H6CB15-F1
#
_entry.id   AF-A0A8H6CB15-F1
#
_cell.length_a   1.000
_cell.length_b   1.000
_cell.length_c   1.000
_cell.angle_alpha   90.00
_cell.angle_beta   90.00
_cell.angle_gamma   90.00
#
_symmetry.space_group_name_H-M   'P 1'
#
loop_
_entity.id
_entity.type
_entity.pdbx_description
1 polymer ?
#
loop_
_entity_poly.entity_id
_entity_poly.type
_entity_poly.pdbx_seq_one_letter_code
_entity_poly.pdbx_strand_id
1 'polypeptide(L)'
;MMSNSAPTASALTTPGLRKNGKQWHPQKCAFRPTSGQTSYEKRTAGRKAMTAMKAKEKEMKDEKENERQSRIQAIKDKRAAKEEKERYEKMAEKMHAKRVERLKRREKRNKLLKS
;
A
#
# COMPACT_ATOMS: atom_id res chain seq x y z
N MET A 1 44.79 39.65 43.87
CA MET A 1 45.47 39.68 42.56
C MET A 1 44.49 39.16 41.53
N MET A 2 43.97 40.05 40.69
CA MET A 2 42.98 39.74 39.65
C MET A 2 43.68 39.15 38.41
N SER A 3 43.07 38.16 37.77
CA SER A 3 43.31 37.83 36.37
C SER A 3 42.09 37.13 35.76
N ASN A 4 41.08 37.92 35.43
CA ASN A 4 39.98 37.49 34.58
C ASN A 4 40.45 37.57 33.11
N SER A 5 40.69 36.41 32.48
CA SER A 5 40.99 36.32 31.05
C SER A 5 39.68 36.42 30.27
N ALA A 6 39.50 37.52 29.53
CA ALA A 6 38.36 37.74 28.65
C ALA A 6 38.41 36.78 27.43
N PRO A 7 37.28 36.20 26.99
CA PRO A 7 37.25 35.45 25.74
C PRO A 7 37.40 36.42 24.57
N THR A 8 38.50 36.30 23.82
CA THR A 8 38.67 37.03 22.56
C THR A 8 37.63 36.55 21.56
N ALA A 9 36.62 37.39 21.30
CA ALA A 9 35.66 37.17 20.23
C ALA A 9 36.40 37.17 18.88
N SER A 10 36.62 35.99 18.31
CA SER A 10 37.09 35.85 16.93
C SER A 10 36.02 36.44 16.01
N ALA A 11 36.32 37.58 15.39
CA ALA A 11 35.45 38.20 14.40
C ALA A 11 35.15 37.18 13.29
N LEU A 12 33.90 36.70 13.22
CA LEU A 12 33.42 35.89 12.11
C LEU A 12 33.33 36.79 10.88
N THR A 13 34.37 36.79 10.06
CA THR A 13 34.36 37.49 8.77
C THR A 13 33.32 36.84 7.88
N THR A 14 32.13 37.43 7.79
CA THR A 14 31.08 36.94 6.90
C THR A 14 31.59 36.98 5.47
N PRO A 15 31.69 35.83 4.78
CA PRO A 15 32.22 35.80 3.42
C PRO A 15 31.27 36.53 2.49
N GLY A 16 31.82 37.39 1.62
CA GLY A 16 31.05 38.16 0.67
C GLY A 16 30.23 37.29 -0.30
N LEU A 17 29.09 37.81 -0.75
CA LEU A 17 28.20 37.15 -1.71
C LEU A 17 28.95 36.84 -3.02
N ARG A 18 28.84 35.59 -3.49
CA ARG A 18 29.39 35.18 -4.79
C ARG A 18 28.60 35.85 -5.91
N LYS A 19 29.29 36.63 -6.74
CA LYS A 19 28.66 37.29 -7.91
C LYS A 19 28.12 36.31 -8.96
N ASN A 20 28.64 35.08 -9.02
CA ASN A 20 28.26 34.04 -9.98
C ASN A 20 27.00 33.22 -9.58
N GLY A 21 26.17 33.67 -8.63
CA GLY A 21 24.89 33.02 -8.27
C GLY A 21 24.95 31.63 -7.62
N LYS A 22 26.14 31.03 -7.45
CA LYS A 22 26.37 29.72 -6.80
C LYS A 22 26.31 29.81 -5.27
N GLN A 23 25.33 30.51 -4.71
CA GLN A 23 25.14 30.66 -3.26
C GLN A 23 24.62 29.38 -2.60
N TRP A 24 23.91 28.53 -3.35
CA TRP A 24 23.42 27.23 -2.90
C TRP A 24 24.54 26.20 -2.70
N HIS A 25 25.72 26.42 -3.28
CA HIS A 25 26.85 25.52 -3.13
C HIS A 25 27.61 25.88 -1.85
N PRO A 26 27.88 24.91 -0.96
CA PRO A 26 28.67 25.17 0.24
C PRO A 26 30.06 25.69 -0.14
N GLN A 27 30.58 26.60 0.68
CA GLN A 27 31.93 27.11 0.48
C GLN A 27 32.96 26.00 0.70
N LYS A 28 34.08 26.08 -0.02
CA LYS A 28 35.16 25.11 0.13
C LYS A 28 35.83 25.37 1.48
N CYS A 29 35.70 24.40 2.39
CA CYS A 29 36.36 24.41 3.69
C CYS A 29 37.55 23.45 3.64
N ALA A 30 38.56 23.69 4.48
CA ALA A 30 39.64 22.71 4.68
C ALA A 30 39.05 21.38 5.19
N PHE A 31 39.59 20.27 4.70
CA PHE A 31 39.19 18.94 5.15
C PHE A 31 39.52 18.77 6.64
N ARG A 32 38.53 18.34 7.43
CA ARG A 32 38.67 18.06 8.86
C ARG A 32 38.25 16.60 9.09
N PRO A 33 39.14 15.70 9.53
CA PRO A 33 38.79 14.28 9.73
C PRO A 33 37.61 14.05 10.69
N THR A 34 37.35 14.99 11.59
CA THR A 34 36.27 14.94 12.57
C THR A 34 34.99 15.63 12.11
N SER A 35 35.00 16.39 11.01
CA SER A 35 33.79 17.05 10.50
C SER A 35 32.83 16.00 9.94
N GLY A 36 31.65 15.89 10.54
CA GLY A 36 30.64 14.88 10.17
C GLY A 36 30.56 13.69 11.11
N GLN A 37 31.45 13.57 12.09
CA GLN A 37 31.28 12.58 13.16
C GLN A 37 30.14 13.00 14.08
N THR A 38 29.08 12.21 14.11
CA THR A 38 27.97 12.38 15.03
C THR A 38 28.16 11.44 16.22
N SER A 39 27.79 11.91 17.42
CA SER A 39 27.80 11.04 18.59
C SER A 39 26.90 9.83 18.36
N TYR A 40 27.25 8.69 18.96
CA TYR A 40 26.45 7.48 18.87
C TYR A 40 24.99 7.75 19.26
N GLU A 41 24.75 8.54 20.30
CA GLU A 41 23.44 8.99 20.77
C GLU A 41 22.63 9.72 19.69
N LYS A 42 23.24 10.62 18.92
CA LYS A 42 22.56 11.31 17.82
C LYS A 42 22.17 10.33 16.70
N ARG A 43 23.03 9.35 16.40
CA ARG A 43 22.72 8.32 15.39
C ARG A 43 21.62 7.37 15.86
N THR A 44 21.61 6.97 17.13
CA THR A 44 20.57 6.09 17.67
C THR A 44 19.23 6.81 17.74
N ALA A 45 19.21 8.09 18.14
CA ALA A 45 18.01 8.92 18.08
C ALA A 45 17.46 9.02 16.64
N GLY A 46 18.32 9.27 15.65
CA GLY A 46 17.94 9.30 14.23
C GLY A 46 17.37 7.97 13.73
N ARG A 47 18.00 6.84 14.11
CA ARG A 47 17.48 5.51 13.77
C ARG A 47 16.10 5.25 14.37
N LYS A 48 15.90 5.61 15.65
CA LYS A 48 14.60 5.47 16.33
C LYS A 48 13.50 6.29 15.65
N ALA A 49 13.81 7.53 15.25
CA ALA A 49 12.88 8.37 14.49
C ALA A 49 12.52 7.73 13.15
N MET A 50 13.52 7.24 12.39
CA MET A 50 13.30 6.57 11.11
C MET A 50 12.49 5.28 11.26
N THR A 51 12.73 4.48 12.29
CA THR A 51 11.94 3.26 12.54
C THR A 51 10.49 3.59 12.86
N ALA A 52 10.25 4.64 13.65
CA ALA A 52 8.89 5.08 13.97
C ALA A 52 8.15 5.60 12.72
N MET A 53 8.81 6.36 11.85
CA MET A 53 8.21 6.80 10.58
C MET A 53 7.89 5.63 9.66
N LYS A 54 8.81 4.67 9.52
CA LYS A 54 8.59 3.48 8.69
C LYS A 54 7.49 2.57 9.21
N ALA A 55 7.36 2.44 10.53
CA ALA A 55 6.26 1.68 11.14
C ALA A 55 4.90 2.29 10.76
N LYS A 56 4.75 3.62 10.93
CA LYS A 56 3.53 4.34 10.53
C LYS A 56 3.24 4.24 9.03
N GLU A 57 4.27 4.35 8.19
CA GLU A 57 4.11 4.19 6.74
C GLU A 57 3.65 2.78 6.37
N LYS A 58 4.19 1.76 7.06
CA LYS A 58 3.80 0.37 6.85
C LYS A 58 2.35 0.12 7.29
N GLU A 59 1.97 0.58 8.47
CA GLU A 59 0.58 0.48 8.97
C GLU A 59 -0.42 1.05 7.96
N MET A 60 -0.16 2.26 7.44
CA MET A 60 -1.03 2.89 6.44
C MET A 60 -1.13 2.10 5.12
N LYS A 61 -0.03 1.48 4.68
CA LYS A 61 -0.02 0.64 3.48
C LYS A 61 -0.77 -0.67 3.69
N ASP A 62 -0.56 -1.30 4.84
CA ASP A 62 -1.19 -2.57 5.19
C ASP A 62 -2.72 -2.38 5.34
N GLU A 63 -3.17 -1.29 5.98
CA GLU A 63 -4.60 -0.93 6.06
C GLU A 63 -5.23 -0.76 4.67
N LYS A 64 -4.59 0.00 3.79
CA LYS A 64 -5.08 0.24 2.43
C LYS A 64 -5.15 -1.05 1.60
N GLU A 65 -4.15 -1.94 1.73
CA GLU A 65 -4.18 -3.22 1.02
C GLU A 65 -5.24 -4.15 1.61
N ASN A 66 -5.45 -4.16 2.92
CA ASN A 66 -6.51 -4.96 3.55
C ASN A 66 -7.90 -4.53 3.08
N GLU A 67 -8.17 -3.24 2.96
CA GLU A 67 -9.43 -2.73 2.38
C GLU A 67 -9.61 -3.18 0.94
N ARG A 68 -8.53 -3.08 0.13
CA ARG A 68 -8.53 -3.52 -1.26
C ARG A 68 -8.80 -5.02 -1.38
N GLN A 69 -8.14 -5.84 -0.57
CA GLN A 69 -8.31 -7.29 -0.54
C GLN A 69 -9.73 -7.66 -0.09
N SER A 70 -10.28 -6.98 0.92
CA SER A 70 -11.65 -7.18 1.38
C SER A 70 -12.66 -6.92 0.25
N ARG A 71 -12.46 -5.85 -0.52
CA ARG A 71 -13.31 -5.55 -1.70
C ARG A 71 -13.17 -6.61 -2.79
N ILE A 72 -11.95 -7.06 -3.07
CA ILE A 72 -11.70 -8.12 -4.07
C ILE A 72 -12.39 -9.42 -3.63
N GLN A 73 -12.28 -9.78 -2.36
CA GLN A 73 -12.89 -11.00 -1.82
C GLN A 73 -14.42 -10.93 -1.93
N ALA A 74 -15.03 -9.83 -1.51
CA ALA A 74 -16.49 -9.64 -1.64
C ALA A 74 -16.99 -9.76 -3.10
N ILE A 75 -16.21 -9.26 -4.07
CA ILE A 75 -16.55 -9.40 -5.50
C ILE A 75 -16.44 -10.86 -5.96
N LYS A 76 -15.37 -11.58 -5.53
CA LYS A 76 -15.20 -12.99 -5.85
C LYS A 76 -16.33 -13.83 -5.27
N ASP A 77 -16.67 -13.61 -4.01
CA ASP A 77 -17.73 -14.34 -3.32
C ASP A 77 -19.09 -14.11 -4.00
N LYS A 78 -19.39 -12.86 -4.39
CA LYS A 78 -20.61 -12.54 -5.15
C LYS A 78 -20.66 -13.24 -6.50
N ARG A 79 -19.52 -13.34 -7.21
CA ARG A 79 -19.45 -14.05 -8.50
C ARG A 79 -19.63 -15.55 -8.32
N ALA A 80 -18.96 -16.15 -7.35
CA ALA A 80 -19.10 -17.56 -7.03
C ALA A 80 -20.55 -17.92 -6.67
N ALA A 81 -21.19 -17.13 -5.80
CA ALA A 81 -22.59 -17.34 -5.43
C ALA A 81 -23.55 -17.24 -6.64
N LYS A 82 -23.26 -16.31 -7.57
CA LYS A 82 -24.03 -16.18 -8.80
C LYS A 82 -23.84 -17.38 -9.73
N GLU A 83 -22.61 -17.83 -9.92
CA GLU A 83 -22.29 -19.00 -10.76
C GLU A 83 -22.91 -20.28 -10.21
N GLU A 84 -22.89 -20.47 -8.89
CA GLU A 84 -23.56 -21.60 -8.23
C GLU A 84 -25.08 -21.55 -8.46
N LYS A 85 -25.70 -20.39 -8.27
CA LYS A 85 -27.13 -20.20 -8.52
C LYS A 85 -27.49 -20.52 -9.98
N GLU A 86 -26.75 -19.97 -10.94
CA GLU A 86 -26.97 -20.23 -12.37
C GLU A 86 -26.76 -21.71 -12.72
N ARG A 87 -25.82 -22.39 -12.07
CA ARG A 87 -25.61 -23.83 -12.25
C ARG A 87 -26.82 -24.64 -11.78
N TYR A 88 -27.39 -24.29 -10.63
CA TYR A 88 -28.59 -24.95 -10.12
C TYR A 88 -29.81 -24.66 -11.00
N GLU A 89 -29.99 -23.43 -11.47
CA GLU A 89 -31.06 -23.04 -12.39
C GLU A 89 -30.99 -23.84 -13.70
N LYS A 90 -29.81 -23.89 -14.34
CA LYS A 90 -29.59 -24.72 -15.55
C LYS A 90 -29.90 -26.19 -15.33
N MET A 91 -29.58 -26.72 -14.15
CA MET A 91 -29.89 -28.11 -13.81
C MET A 91 -31.40 -28.32 -13.65
N ALA A 92 -32.09 -27.40 -12.98
CA ALA A 92 -33.53 -27.43 -12.82
C ALA A 92 -34.25 -27.34 -14.17
N GLU A 93 -33.84 -26.41 -15.04
CA GLU A 93 -34.35 -26.27 -16.41
C GLU A 93 -34.17 -27.56 -17.20
N LYS A 94 -32.98 -28.18 -17.14
CA LYS A 94 -32.71 -29.45 -17.83
C LYS A 94 -33.63 -30.57 -17.34
N MET A 95 -33.90 -30.65 -16.03
CA MET A 95 -34.80 -31.65 -15.47
C MET A 95 -36.26 -31.36 -15.85
N HIS A 96 -36.66 -30.09 -15.84
CA HIS A 96 -37.99 -29.65 -16.27
C HIS A 96 -38.23 -29.99 -17.75
N ALA A 97 -37.29 -29.66 -18.64
CA ALA A 97 -37.34 -30.00 -20.05
C ALA A 97 -37.47 -31.52 -20.26
N LYS A 98 -36.69 -32.33 -19.54
CA LYS A 98 -36.80 -33.80 -19.58
C LYS A 98 -38.18 -34.29 -19.14
N ARG A 99 -38.79 -33.68 -18.12
CA ARG A 99 -40.14 -34.03 -17.63
C ARG A 99 -41.20 -33.71 -18.67
N VAL A 100 -41.16 -32.50 -19.24
CA VAL A 100 -42.09 -32.06 -20.29
C VAL A 100 -41.99 -32.98 -21.51
N GLU A 101 -40.78 -33.30 -21.97
CA GLU A 101 -40.58 -34.23 -23.10
C GLU A 101 -41.04 -35.67 -22.80
N ARG A 102 -40.98 -36.12 -21.54
CA ARG A 102 -41.57 -37.41 -21.14
C ARG A 102 -43.09 -37.38 -21.19
N LEU A 103 -43.72 -36.28 -20.77
CA LEU A 103 -45.18 -36.12 -20.83
C LEU A 103 -45.68 -36.08 -22.27
N LYS A 104 -45.08 -35.25 -23.13
CA LYS A 104 -45.40 -35.18 -24.57
C LYS A 104 -45.33 -36.55 -25.26
N ARG A 105 -44.31 -37.34 -24.95
CA ARG A 105 -44.17 -38.71 -25.50
C ARG A 105 -45.25 -39.66 -25.01
N ARG A 106 -45.65 -39.56 -23.73
CA ARG A 106 -46.76 -40.35 -23.18
C ARG A 106 -48.10 -39.94 -23.79
N GLU A 107 -48.35 -38.65 -23.92
CA GLU A 107 -49.54 -38.12 -24.58
C GLU A 107 -49.64 -38.59 -26.03
N LYS A 108 -48.55 -38.49 -26.80
CA LYS A 108 -48.49 -39.00 -28.18
C LYS A 108 -48.80 -40.50 -28.24
N ARG A 109 -48.23 -41.30 -27.34
CA ARG A 109 -48.48 -42.75 -27.28
C ARG A 109 -49.92 -43.07 -26.87
N ASN A 110 -50.43 -42.44 -25.82
CA ASN A 110 -51.79 -42.64 -25.34
C ASN A 110 -52.82 -42.24 -26.40
N LYS A 111 -52.56 -41.18 -27.15
CA LYS A 111 -53.40 -40.78 -28.29
C LYS A 111 -53.48 -41.86 -29.37
N LEU A 112 -52.37 -42.55 -29.65
CA LEU A 112 -52.32 -43.65 -30.64
C LEU A 112 -52.94 -44.95 -30.13
N LEU A 113 -52.98 -45.17 -28.81
CA LEU A 113 -53.46 -46.42 -28.19
C LEU A 113 -54.90 -46.34 -27.67
N LYS A 114 -55.45 -45.13 -27.49
CA LYS A 114 -56.82 -44.87 -27.02
C LYS A 114 -57.66 -44.13 -28.07
N SER A 115 -57.17 -44.02 -29.30
CA SER A 115 -57.95 -43.66 -30.49
C SER A 115 -58.69 -44.86 -31.05
#